data_AF-A0A7X0AXD3-F1
#
_entry.id   AF-A0A7X0AXD3-F1
#
_cell.length_a   1.000
_cell.length_b   1.000
_cell.length_c   1.000
_cell.angle_alpha   90.00
_cell.angle_beta   90.00
_cell.angle_gamma   90.00
#
_symmetry.space_group_name_H-M   'P 1'
#
loop_
_entity.id
_entity.type
_entity.pdbx_description
1 polymer ?
#
loop_
_entity_poly.entity_id
_entity_poly.type
_entity_poly.pdbx_seq_one_letter_code
_entity_poly.pdbx_strand_id
1 'polypeptide(L)'
;MARYPALFCLTCGRVESVPGRMPLPPLPAAANTPAAAIPQSDEGARIMANMNALFGLLSPAQRAILMDDVAASMRGLPPALQQRQLAHFGRTDPAYGAGLAARLGLNAPALAEASNQAG
;
A
#
# COMPACT_ATOMS: atom_id res chain seq x y z
N MET A 1 16.24 -18.19 -31.66
CA MET A 1 14.81 -18.58 -31.70
C MET A 1 14.80 -20.09 -31.91
N ALA A 2 14.20 -20.96 -31.11
CA ALA A 2 13.09 -20.86 -30.18
C ALA A 2 13.15 -22.06 -29.21
N ARG A 3 12.39 -21.97 -28.08
CA ARG A 3 11.66 -23.01 -27.31
C ARG A 3 12.33 -24.40 -27.26
N TYR A 4 12.60 -25.02 -26.11
CA TYR A 4 11.59 -25.80 -25.37
C TYR A 4 11.97 -26.00 -23.88
N PRO A 5 11.09 -25.64 -22.92
CA PRO A 5 11.12 -26.15 -21.57
C PRO A 5 10.46 -27.55 -21.55
N ALA A 6 11.19 -28.54 -21.05
CA ALA A 6 10.92 -29.99 -21.15
C ALA A 6 11.19 -30.61 -22.53
N LEU A 7 12.02 -31.65 -22.55
CA LEU A 7 12.21 -32.51 -23.72
C LEU A 7 10.96 -33.37 -23.88
N PHE A 8 10.00 -32.87 -24.65
CA PHE A 8 8.86 -33.66 -25.12
C PHE A 8 9.36 -34.58 -26.24
N CYS A 9 9.40 -35.88 -25.98
CA CYS A 9 9.71 -36.90 -26.98
C CYS A 9 8.59 -36.91 -28.03
N LEU A 10 8.80 -36.34 -29.22
CA LEU A 10 7.77 -36.32 -30.27
C LEU A 10 7.43 -37.73 -30.81
N THR A 11 8.34 -38.69 -30.71
CA THR A 11 8.13 -40.07 -31.18
C THR A 11 7.32 -40.91 -30.21
N CYS A 12 7.41 -40.62 -28.91
CA CYS A 12 6.84 -41.45 -27.85
C CYS A 12 5.86 -40.70 -26.93
N GLY A 13 5.62 -39.42 -27.19
CA GLY A 13 4.68 -38.56 -26.46
C GLY A 13 5.03 -38.33 -24.99
N ARG A 14 6.21 -38.74 -24.54
CA ARG A 14 6.61 -38.72 -23.13
C ARG A 14 7.35 -37.42 -22.80
N VAL A 15 6.99 -36.80 -21.68
CA VAL A 15 7.73 -35.68 -21.07
C VAL A 15 8.77 -36.27 -20.12
N GLU A 16 10.06 -36.11 -20.43
CA GLU A 16 11.14 -36.47 -19.52
C GLU A 16 11.36 -35.33 -18.50
N SER A 17 11.62 -35.68 -17.24
CA SER A 17 12.06 -34.70 -16.23
C SER A 17 13.47 -34.24 -16.53
N VAL A 18 13.78 -32.96 -16.26
CA VAL A 18 15.14 -32.43 -16.44
C VAL A 18 16.05 -33.03 -15.36
N PRO A 19 17.12 -33.76 -15.72
CA PRO A 19 18.05 -34.31 -14.74
C PRO A 19 18.68 -33.16 -13.93
N GLY A 20 18.69 -33.27 -12.60
CA GLY A 20 19.23 -32.27 -11.69
C GLY A 20 18.23 -31.21 -11.19
N ARG A 21 16.96 -31.24 -11.63
CA ARG A 21 15.92 -30.39 -11.04
C ARG A 21 15.46 -30.97 -9.71
N MET A 22 15.92 -30.39 -8.60
CA MET A 22 15.41 -30.73 -7.27
C MET A 22 13.90 -30.41 -7.20
N PRO A 23 13.07 -31.28 -6.61
CA PRO A 23 11.66 -31.00 -6.46
C PRO A 23 11.48 -29.74 -5.60
N LEU A 24 10.63 -28.81 -6.08
CA LEU A 24 10.19 -27.68 -5.27
C LEU A 24 9.50 -28.26 -4.02
N PRO A 25 9.78 -27.77 -2.81
CA PRO A 25 8.97 -28.14 -1.66
C PRO A 25 7.50 -27.92 -2.01
N PRO A 26 6.59 -28.83 -1.62
CA PRO A 26 5.18 -28.65 -1.92
C PRO A 26 4.78 -27.29 -1.34
N LEU A 27 4.35 -26.38 -2.21
CA LEU A 27 3.62 -25.22 -1.72
C LEU A 27 2.46 -25.77 -0.90
N PRO A 28 2.16 -25.17 0.27
CA PRO A 28 0.99 -25.59 1.03
C PRO A 28 -0.17 -25.60 0.06
N ALA A 29 -0.91 -26.72 0.00
CA ALA A 29 -2.04 -26.85 -0.90
C ALA A 29 -2.88 -25.59 -0.72
N ALA A 30 -2.97 -24.77 -1.77
CA ALA A 30 -3.89 -23.66 -1.79
C ALA A 30 -5.24 -24.32 -1.65
N ALA A 31 -5.76 -24.35 -0.44
CA ALA A 31 -7.10 -24.83 -0.21
C ALA A 31 -7.95 -23.99 -1.16
N ASN A 32 -8.68 -24.65 -2.05
CA ASN A 32 -9.71 -24.03 -2.88
C ASN A 32 -10.89 -23.64 -1.97
N THR A 33 -10.59 -22.99 -0.85
CA THR A 33 -11.52 -22.30 0.01
C THR A 33 -11.97 -21.08 -0.79
N PRO A 34 -13.28 -20.75 -0.85
CA PRO A 34 -13.69 -19.44 -1.34
C PRO A 34 -12.87 -18.42 -0.56
N ALA A 35 -12.02 -17.65 -1.28
CA ALA A 35 -10.88 -16.91 -0.75
C ALA A 35 -10.99 -16.74 0.76
N ALA A 36 -10.42 -17.70 1.52
CA ALA A 36 -10.47 -17.64 2.97
C ALA A 36 -10.01 -16.24 3.32
N ALA A 37 -10.88 -15.47 4.00
CA ALA A 37 -10.67 -14.05 4.22
C ALA A 37 -9.20 -13.84 4.58
N ILE A 38 -8.44 -13.18 3.71
CA ILE A 38 -7.01 -12.96 3.95
C ILE A 38 -6.97 -12.30 5.33
N PRO A 39 -6.35 -12.94 6.34
CA PRO A 39 -6.36 -12.39 7.68
C PRO A 39 -5.81 -10.97 7.58
N GLN A 40 -6.59 -10.00 8.05
CA GLN A 40 -6.22 -8.59 7.96
C GLN A 40 -4.89 -8.40 8.70
N SER A 41 -3.82 -8.10 7.96
CA SER A 41 -2.49 -7.92 8.54
C SER A 41 -2.43 -6.65 9.40
N ASP A 42 -1.75 -6.71 10.54
CA ASP A 42 -1.44 -5.54 11.39
C ASP A 42 -0.42 -4.58 10.76
N GLU A 43 0.18 -4.97 9.62
CA GLU A 43 1.19 -4.21 8.91
C GLU A 43 0.74 -2.77 8.57
N GLY A 44 -0.52 -2.57 8.20
CA GLY A 44 -1.05 -1.23 7.92
C GLY A 44 -0.94 -0.28 9.12
N ALA A 45 -1.21 -0.78 10.33
CA ALA A 45 -1.07 0.00 11.56
C ALA A 45 0.40 0.29 11.88
N ARG A 46 1.29 -0.67 11.64
CA ARG A 46 2.74 -0.52 11.84
C ARG A 46 3.34 0.51 10.88
N ILE A 47 2.92 0.52 9.61
CA ILE A 47 3.33 1.52 8.62
C ILE A 47 2.90 2.92 9.07
N MET A 48 1.65 3.11 9.52
CA MET A 48 1.20 4.42 10.02
C MET A 48 2.01 4.87 11.25
N ALA A 49 2.31 3.97 12.18
CA ALA A 49 3.16 4.28 13.34
C ALA A 49 4.58 4.72 12.93
N ASN A 50 5.19 4.05 11.94
CA ASN A 50 6.50 4.43 11.42
C ASN A 50 6.49 5.82 10.75
N MET A 51 5.43 6.14 10.00
CA MET A 51 5.29 7.46 9.36
C MET A 51 5.18 8.59 10.40
N ASN A 52 4.45 8.37 11.49
CA ASN A 52 4.37 9.33 12.59
C ASN A 52 5.74 9.53 13.25
N ALA A 53 6.47 8.44 13.53
CA ALA A 53 7.81 8.51 14.10
C ALA A 53 8.76 9.35 13.22
N LEU A 54 8.75 9.12 11.90
CA LEU A 54 9.56 9.89 10.95
C LEU A 54 9.21 11.38 10.95
N PHE A 55 7.91 11.73 10.95
CA PHE A 55 7.46 13.12 11.03
C PHE A 55 7.92 13.79 12.34
N GLY A 56 7.89 13.03 13.44
CA GLY A 56 8.41 13.43 14.75
C GLY A 56 9.89 13.84 14.74
N LEU A 57 10.72 13.22 13.90
CA LEU A 57 12.15 13.52 13.79
C LEU A 57 12.45 14.84 13.06
N LEU A 58 11.51 15.36 12.28
CA LEU A 58 11.71 16.60 11.51
C LEU A 58 11.60 17.84 12.40
N SER A 59 12.45 18.83 12.14
CA SER A 59 12.31 20.17 12.73
C SER A 59 11.02 20.87 12.24
N PRO A 60 10.50 21.87 12.97
CA PRO A 60 9.30 22.61 12.55
C PRO A 60 9.41 23.20 11.13
N ALA A 61 10.58 23.72 10.75
CA ALA A 61 10.82 24.25 9.42
C ALA A 61 10.78 23.16 8.33
N GLN A 62 11.39 21.99 8.59
CA GLN A 62 11.35 20.85 7.66
C GLN A 62 9.93 20.30 7.51
N ARG A 63 9.15 20.23 8.60
CA ARG A 63 7.75 19.82 8.53
C ARG A 63 6.93 20.78 7.67
N ALA A 64 7.19 22.08 7.77
CA ALA A 64 6.51 23.08 6.94
C ALA A 64 6.79 22.86 5.44
N ILE A 65 8.06 22.70 5.08
CA ILE A 65 8.48 22.42 3.68
C ILE A 65 7.83 21.13 3.17
N LEU A 66 7.90 20.04 3.94
CA LEU A 66 7.27 18.77 3.60
C LEU A 66 5.77 18.95 3.32
N MET A 67 5.06 19.65 4.20
CA MET A 67 3.63 19.88 4.04
C MET A 67 3.32 20.77 2.83
N ASP A 68 4.17 21.75 2.50
CA ASP A 68 4.01 22.60 1.32
C ASP A 68 4.12 21.77 0.04
N ASP A 69 5.14 20.91 -0.05
CA ASP A 69 5.37 20.02 -1.20
C ASP A 69 4.22 19.01 -1.38
N VAL A 70 3.79 18.39 -0.28
CA VAL A 70 2.66 17.46 -0.30
C VAL A 70 1.38 18.18 -0.73
N ALA A 71 1.07 19.34 -0.15
CA ALA A 71 -0.10 20.12 -0.56
C ALA A 71 -0.04 20.52 -2.03
N ALA A 72 1.14 20.93 -2.53
CA ALA A 72 1.33 21.25 -3.95
C ALA A 72 1.00 20.04 -4.85
N SER A 73 1.46 18.84 -4.50
CA SER A 73 1.15 17.62 -5.24
C SER A 73 -0.34 17.23 -5.17
N MET A 74 -1.02 17.56 -4.08
CA MET A 74 -2.43 17.22 -3.87
C MET A 74 -3.41 18.16 -4.61
N ARG A 75 -2.99 19.37 -5.00
CA ARG A 75 -3.88 20.36 -5.66
C ARG A 75 -4.51 19.85 -6.97
N GLY A 76 -3.87 18.91 -7.65
CA GLY A 76 -4.40 18.30 -8.88
C GLY A 76 -5.42 17.17 -8.64
N LEU A 77 -5.60 16.73 -7.39
CA LEU A 77 -6.51 15.63 -7.07
C LEU A 77 -7.97 16.13 -6.95
N PRO A 78 -8.97 15.31 -7.29
CA PRO A 78 -10.36 15.60 -6.98
C PRO A 78 -10.59 15.83 -5.47
N PRO A 79 -11.52 16.71 -5.06
CA PRO A 79 -11.74 17.06 -3.64
C PRO A 79 -11.99 15.85 -2.72
N ALA A 80 -12.75 14.86 -3.20
CA ALA A 80 -13.02 13.64 -2.44
C ALA A 80 -11.76 12.81 -2.15
N LEU A 81 -10.78 12.81 -3.06
CA LEU A 81 -9.50 12.13 -2.84
C LEU A 81 -8.60 12.94 -1.90
N GLN A 82 -8.62 14.27 -2.00
CA GLN A 82 -7.91 15.14 -1.05
C GLN A 82 -8.40 14.88 0.38
N GLN A 83 -9.72 14.80 0.58
CA GLN A 83 -10.32 14.52 1.89
C GLN A 83 -9.95 13.14 2.44
N ARG A 84 -10.02 12.09 1.61
CA ARG A 84 -9.60 10.74 2.03
C ARG A 84 -8.12 10.70 2.42
N GLN A 85 -7.27 11.35 1.65
CA GLN A 85 -5.85 11.39 1.92
C GLN A 85 -5.54 12.17 3.22
N LEU A 86 -6.21 13.30 3.44
CA LEU A 86 -6.11 14.07 4.68
C LEU A 86 -6.59 13.27 5.89
N ALA A 87 -7.61 12.42 5.76
CA ALA A 87 -8.04 11.52 6.83
C ALA A 87 -6.93 10.51 7.21
N HIS A 88 -6.23 9.94 6.23
CA HIS A 88 -5.07 9.07 6.51
C HIS A 88 -3.92 9.81 7.21
N PHE A 89 -3.61 11.04 6.77
CA PHE A 89 -2.60 11.85 7.43
C PHE A 89 -3.01 12.25 8.85
N GLY A 90 -4.27 12.61 9.08
CA GLY A 90 -4.81 12.92 10.41
C GLY A 90 -4.81 11.73 11.37
N ARG A 91 -5.04 10.51 10.85
CA ARG A 91 -4.88 9.27 11.63
C ARG A 91 -3.43 8.98 12.03
N THR A 92 -2.47 9.50 11.25
CA THR A 92 -1.03 9.36 11.52
C THR A 92 -0.58 10.39 12.56
N ASP A 93 -0.89 11.67 12.33
CA ASP A 93 -0.64 12.80 13.25
C ASP A 93 -1.70 13.90 13.00
N PRO A 94 -2.48 14.31 14.03
CA PRO A 94 -3.50 15.35 13.90
C PRO A 94 -2.97 16.71 13.42
N ALA A 95 -1.78 17.12 13.89
CA ALA A 95 -1.13 18.36 13.47
C ALA A 95 -0.67 18.29 12.02
N TYR A 96 -0.26 17.12 11.55
CA TYR A 96 0.09 16.90 10.14
C TYR A 96 -1.15 17.02 9.24
N GLY A 97 -2.23 16.31 9.57
CA GLY A 97 -3.49 16.41 8.83
C GLY A 97 -4.06 17.83 8.81
N ALA A 98 -4.06 18.53 9.95
CA ALA A 98 -4.50 19.91 10.04
C ALA A 98 -3.61 20.88 9.25
N GLY A 99 -2.29 20.69 9.29
CA GLY A 99 -1.31 21.49 8.57
C GLY A 99 -1.45 21.38 7.04
N LEU A 100 -1.80 20.19 6.53
CA LEU A 100 -2.11 19.99 5.12
C LEU A 100 -3.48 20.57 4.74
N ALA A 101 -4.50 20.38 5.58
CA ALA A 101 -5.83 20.93 5.34
C ALA A 101 -5.80 22.47 5.22
N ALA A 102 -5.04 23.13 6.08
CA ALA A 102 -4.83 24.58 6.02
C ALA A 102 -4.19 25.02 4.69
N ARG A 103 -3.18 24.30 4.19
CA ARG A 103 -2.49 24.60 2.92
C ARG A 103 -3.35 24.36 1.68
N LEU A 104 -4.31 23.44 1.79
CA LEU A 104 -5.29 23.15 0.74
C LEU A 104 -6.54 24.06 0.83
N GLY A 105 -6.65 24.89 1.88
CA GLY A 105 -7.83 25.73 2.11
C GLY A 105 -9.08 24.94 2.51
N LEU A 106 -8.90 23.75 3.08
CA LEU A 106 -9.98 22.87 3.51
C LEU A 106 -10.19 22.98 5.03
N ASN A 107 -11.43 23.19 5.47
CA ASN A 107 -11.76 23.23 6.90
C ASN A 107 -11.78 21.82 7.51
N ALA A 108 -11.09 21.65 8.64
CA ALA A 108 -10.96 20.39 9.38
C ALA A 108 -12.25 19.62 9.77
N PRO A 109 -13.43 20.24 10.03
CA PRO A 109 -14.64 19.47 10.38
C PRO A 109 -15.10 18.45 9.32
N ALA A 110 -14.72 18.60 8.05
CA ALA A 110 -15.02 17.63 7.00
C ALA A 110 -14.18 16.33 7.07
N LEU A 111 -13.07 16.32 7.82
CA LEU A 111 -12.12 15.19 7.88
C LEU A 111 -12.60 14.04 8.79
N ALA A 112 -13.40 14.36 9.81
CA ALA A 112 -13.93 13.38 10.75
C ALA A 112 -15.03 12.50 10.11
N GLU A 113 -15.89 13.07 9.28
CA GLU A 113 -16.96 12.32 8.58
C GLU A 113 -16.42 11.42 7.46
N ALA A 114 -15.36 11.86 6.77
CA ALA A 114 -14.70 11.08 5.71
C ALA A 114 -13.97 9.83 6.25
N SER A 115 -13.48 9.90 7.50
CA SER A 115 -12.79 8.79 8.17
C SER A 115 -13.70 7.57 8.42
N ASN A 116 -15.03 7.79 8.53
CA ASN A 116 -16.01 6.74 8.84
C ASN A 116 -16.56 6.01 7.61
N GLN A 117 -16.22 6.44 6.38
CA GLN A 117 -16.69 5.86 5.11
C GLN A 117 -15.65 4.96 4.43
N ALA A 118 -14.54 4.66 5.11
CA ALA A 118 -13.44 3.84 4.59
C ALA A 118 -13.26 2.52 5.36
N GLY A 119 -14.35 2.00 5.94
CA GLY A 119 -14.44 0.67 6.54
C GLY A 119 -14.88 -0.38 5.54
#